data_AF-A0AAV7J0X8-F1
#
_entry.id   AF-A0AAV7J0X8-F1
#
_cell.length_a   1.000
_cell.length_b   1.000
_cell.length_c   1.000
_cell.angle_alpha   90.00
_cell.angle_beta   90.00
_cell.angle_gamma   90.00
#
_symmetry.space_group_name_H-M   'P 1'
#
loop_
_entity.id
_entity.type
_entity.pdbx_description
1 polymer ?
#
loop_
_entity_poly.entity_id
_entity_poly.type
_entity_poly.pdbx_seq_one_letter_code
_entity_poly.pdbx_strand_id
1 'polypeptide(L)'
;MHLKIFMMGFHTKKSKSKPKGMNGYLSPFVAEAKKLYSDGFIYERNGTIFKKRVMILMGICDSVARPMVKCSTQFNGKYGCGLCLNEGKSIEKRKGHVRIYKIINDLLVKV
;
A
#
# COMPACT_ATOMS: atom_id res chain seq x y z
N MET A 1 2.90 17.65 14.65
CA MET A 1 2.72 17.09 13.29
C MET A 1 1.24 16.78 13.10
N HIS A 2 0.52 17.54 12.27
CA HIS A 2 -0.92 17.28 12.04
C HIS A 2 -1.08 16.20 10.97
N LEU A 3 -1.45 14.99 11.39
CA LEU A 3 -1.79 13.91 10.46
C LEU A 3 -3.17 14.20 9.86
N LYS A 4 -3.23 14.32 8.53
CA LYS A 4 -4.49 14.39 7.80
C LYS A 4 -4.63 13.14 6.95
N ILE A 5 -5.77 12.47 7.07
CA ILE A 5 -6.11 11.31 6.24
C ILE A 5 -6.68 11.87 4.94
N PHE A 6 -6.01 11.55 3.83
CA PHE A 6 -6.52 11.84 2.49
C PHE A 6 -7.04 10.55 1.87
N MET A 7 -8.31 10.53 1.46
CA MET A 7 -8.86 9.41 0.69
C MET A 7 -8.32 9.50 -0.73
N MET A 8 -7.47 8.55 -1.12
CA MET A 8 -6.75 8.57 -2.38
C MET A 8 -7.40 7.63 -3.40
N GLY A 9 -8.33 8.19 -4.19
CA GLY A 9 -8.76 7.62 -5.46
C GLY A 9 -10.16 7.02 -5.49
N PHE A 10 -10.97 7.53 -6.42
CA PHE A 10 -12.21 6.91 -6.90
C PHE A 10 -11.92 6.26 -8.25
N HIS A 11 -12.13 4.95 -8.40
CA HIS A 11 -12.17 4.33 -9.72
C HIS A 11 -13.58 4.47 -10.29
N THR A 12 -13.78 5.35 -11.26
CA THR A 12 -15.07 5.45 -11.95
C THR A 12 -15.21 4.27 -12.91
N LYS A 13 -16.26 3.48 -12.64
CA LYS A 13 -16.66 2.29 -13.38
C LYS A 13 -16.73 2.56 -14.89
N LYS A 14 -15.75 2.09 -15.66
CA LYS A 14 -15.96 1.72 -17.07
C LYS A 14 -15.64 0.26 -17.37
N SER A 15 -14.90 -0.43 -16.50
CA SER A 15 -14.60 -1.87 -16.62
C SER A 15 -15.08 -2.66 -15.40
N LYS A 16 -15.75 -3.80 -15.62
CA LYS A 16 -16.09 -4.78 -14.56
C LYS A 16 -14.87 -5.55 -14.02
N SER A 17 -13.66 -5.25 -14.51
CA SER A 17 -12.43 -5.97 -14.22
C SER A 17 -11.39 -5.10 -13.51
N LYS A 18 -10.51 -5.75 -12.74
CA LYS A 18 -9.37 -5.10 -12.07
C LYS A 18 -8.46 -4.41 -13.09
N PRO A 19 -7.80 -3.28 -12.74
CA PRO A 19 -6.84 -2.63 -13.63
C PRO A 19 -5.79 -3.64 -14.13
N LYS A 20 -5.62 -3.74 -15.46
CA LYS A 20 -4.62 -4.64 -16.06
C LYS A 20 -3.18 -4.20 -15.80
N GLY A 21 -2.97 -2.94 -15.39
CA GLY A 21 -1.68 -2.41 -14.98
C GLY A 21 -1.84 -1.36 -13.89
N MET A 22 -1.21 -1.60 -12.74
CA MET A 22 -1.24 -0.68 -11.60
C MET A 22 -0.45 0.61 -11.87
N ASN A 23 0.58 0.55 -12.72
CA ASN A 23 1.37 1.72 -13.11
C ASN A 23 0.48 2.80 -13.73
N GLY A 24 -0.39 2.46 -14.69
CA GLY A 24 -1.30 3.43 -15.31
C GLY A 24 -2.26 4.07 -14.30
N TYR A 25 -2.68 3.32 -13.29
CA TYR A 25 -3.61 3.80 -12.26
C TYR A 25 -2.92 4.69 -11.21
N LEU A 26 -1.75 4.30 -10.70
CA LEU A 26 -1.07 5.01 -9.61
C LEU A 26 -0.10 6.09 -10.08
N SER A 27 0.35 6.08 -11.34
CA SER A 27 1.36 7.05 -11.81
C SER A 27 0.94 8.52 -11.64
N PRO A 28 -0.31 8.92 -11.96
CA PRO A 28 -0.76 10.30 -11.74
C PRO A 28 -0.67 10.69 -10.26
N PHE A 29 -1.12 9.79 -9.37
CA PHE A 29 -1.06 9.98 -7.93
C PHE A 29 0.38 10.11 -7.43
N VAL A 30 1.26 9.20 -7.82
CA VAL A 30 2.67 9.21 -7.39
C VAL A 30 3.39 10.48 -7.89
N ALA A 31 3.07 10.95 -9.10
CA ALA A 31 3.64 12.18 -9.64
C ALA A 31 3.20 13.41 -8.83
N GLU A 32 1.91 13.51 -8.51
CA GLU A 32 1.38 14.61 -7.69
C GLU A 32 1.94 14.57 -6.26
N ALA A 33 1.97 13.40 -5.65
CA ALA A 33 2.55 13.19 -4.32
C ALA A 33 4.01 13.65 -4.24
N LYS A 34 4.82 13.34 -5.26
CA LYS A 34 6.21 13.81 -5.35
C LYS A 34 6.30 15.32 -5.44
N LYS A 35 5.46 15.97 -6.26
CA LYS A 35 5.41 17.45 -6.36
C LYS A 35 4.99 18.09 -5.03
N LEU A 36 3.97 17.56 -4.37
CA LEU A 36 3.52 18.08 -3.07
C LEU A 36 4.57 17.88 -1.97
N TYR A 37 5.41 16.85 -2.08
CA TYR A 37 6.53 16.62 -1.17
C TYR A 37 7.69 17.61 -1.42
N SER A 38 8.10 17.80 -2.67
CA SER A 38 9.21 18.70 -3.01
C SER A 38 8.84 20.18 -2.90
N ASP A 39 7.77 20.56 -3.58
CA ASP A 39 7.42 21.95 -3.87
C ASP A 39 6.39 22.46 -2.87
N GLY A 40 5.52 21.55 -2.39
CA GLY A 40 4.37 21.88 -1.59
C GLY A 40 3.26 22.54 -2.41
N PHE A 41 2.34 23.19 -1.72
CA PHE A 41 1.30 24.01 -2.31
C PHE A 41 1.14 25.31 -1.53
N ILE A 42 0.62 26.33 -2.21
CA ILE A 42 0.34 27.65 -1.64
C ILE A 42 -1.17 27.81 -1.54
N TYR A 43 -1.65 28.33 -0.42
CA TYR A 43 -3.06 28.69 -0.24
C TYR A 43 -3.17 29.95 0.63
N GLU A 44 -4.24 30.70 0.43
CA GLU A 44 -4.57 31.85 1.27
C GLU A 44 -5.65 31.49 2.29
N ARG A 45 -5.51 31.98 3.52
CA ARG A 45 -6.55 31.91 4.55
C ARG A 45 -6.52 33.18 5.38
N ASN A 46 -7.66 33.87 5.46
CA ASN A 46 -7.81 35.12 6.22
C ASN A 46 -6.78 36.20 5.83
N GLY A 47 -6.56 36.43 4.53
CA GLY A 47 -5.60 37.40 4.02
C GLY A 47 -4.12 37.01 4.19
N THR A 48 -3.83 35.82 4.75
CA THR A 48 -2.47 35.33 4.94
C THR A 48 -2.16 34.21 3.96
N ILE A 49 -1.01 34.31 3.27
CA ILE A 49 -0.51 33.30 2.33
C ILE A 49 0.31 32.26 3.09
N PHE A 50 -0.02 30.99 2.91
CA PHE A 50 0.67 29.85 3.51
C PHE A 50 1.28 28.96 2.44
N LYS A 51 2.51 28.48 2.69
CA LYS A 51 3.14 27.40 1.93
C LYS A 51 3.26 26.15 2.80
N LYS A 52 2.78 25.00 2.31
CA LYS A 52 2.84 23.72 3.02
C LYS A 52 3.33 22.59 2.12
N ARG A 53 4.18 21.71 2.67
CA ARG A 53 4.58 20.45 2.03
C ARG A 53 3.73 19.30 2.55
N VAL A 54 3.57 18.27 1.73
CA VAL A 54 2.81 17.06 2.06
C VAL A 54 3.73 15.85 2.04
N MET A 55 3.67 15.04 3.08
CA MET A 55 4.37 13.75 3.15
C MET A 55 3.35 12.65 3.37
N ILE A 56 3.42 11.60 2.56
CA ILE A 56 2.61 10.39 2.75
C ILE A 56 3.38 9.46 3.66
N LEU A 57 2.80 9.15 4.81
CA LEU A 57 3.44 8.27 5.79
C LEU A 57 3.12 6.79 5.54
N MET A 58 1.88 6.48 5.16
CA MET A 58 1.45 5.11 4.93
C MET A 58 0.29 5.04 3.92
N GLY A 59 0.25 3.96 3.15
CA GLY A 59 -0.88 3.59 2.31
C GLY A 59 -1.67 2.44 2.93
N ILE A 60 -2.98 2.62 3.07
CA ILE A 60 -3.89 1.58 3.58
C ILE A 60 -4.57 0.92 2.38
N CYS A 61 -4.52 -0.41 2.33
CA CYS A 61 -5.21 -1.20 1.32
C CYS A 61 -5.50 -2.60 1.84
N ASP A 62 -6.57 -3.20 1.31
CA ASP A 62 -6.97 -4.57 1.60
C ASP A 62 -5.88 -5.57 1.22
N SER A 63 -5.87 -6.73 1.89
CA SER A 63 -4.89 -7.79 1.67
C SER A 63 -4.82 -8.27 0.21
N VAL A 64 -5.92 -8.21 -0.53
CA VAL A 64 -6.00 -8.59 -1.95
C VAL A 64 -5.45 -7.51 -2.89
N ALA A 65 -5.55 -6.23 -2.50
CA ALA A 65 -5.08 -5.10 -3.31
C ALA A 65 -3.59 -4.80 -3.06
N ARG A 66 -3.11 -5.02 -1.84
CA ARG A 66 -1.72 -4.77 -1.41
C ARG A 66 -0.65 -5.38 -2.34
N PRO A 67 -0.76 -6.63 -2.82
CA PRO A 67 0.21 -7.22 -3.74
C PRO A 67 0.35 -6.44 -5.05
N MET A 68 -0.79 -5.95 -5.57
CA MET A 68 -0.82 -5.21 -6.82
C MET A 68 -0.19 -3.84 -6.68
N VAL A 69 -0.36 -3.18 -5.53
CA VAL A 69 0.26 -1.88 -5.21
C VAL A 69 1.77 -2.02 -4.95
N LYS A 70 2.18 -3.10 -4.26
CA LYS A 70 3.59 -3.35 -3.91
C LYS A 70 4.39 -4.05 -5.01
N CYS A 71 3.77 -4.38 -6.14
CA CYS A 71 4.36 -5.26 -7.16
C CYS A 71 4.87 -6.59 -6.57
N SER A 72 4.14 -7.16 -5.60
CA SER A 72 4.50 -8.39 -4.90
C SER A 72 3.52 -9.52 -5.21
N THR A 73 3.87 -10.75 -4.81
CA THR A 73 2.95 -11.89 -4.92
C THR A 73 1.76 -11.75 -3.96
N GLN A 74 0.64 -12.40 -4.29
CA GLN A 74 -0.53 -12.47 -3.40
C GLN A 74 -0.17 -13.05 -2.03
N PHE A 75 -0.95 -12.71 -1.00
CA PHE A 75 -0.70 -13.13 0.39
C PHE A 75 -0.71 -14.65 0.58
N ASN A 76 -1.37 -15.38 -0.32
CA ASN A 76 -1.42 -16.84 -0.38
C ASN A 76 -0.30 -17.47 -1.23
N GLY A 77 0.52 -16.66 -1.91
CA GLY A 77 1.63 -17.08 -2.74
C GLY A 77 2.80 -17.65 -1.94
N LYS A 78 3.72 -18.30 -2.64
CA LYS A 78 4.94 -18.91 -2.07
C LYS A 78 5.76 -17.93 -1.23
N TYR A 79 5.84 -16.67 -1.65
CA TYR A 79 6.49 -15.56 -0.95
C TYR A 79 5.48 -14.47 -0.53
N GLY A 80 4.28 -14.89 -0.11
CA GLY A 80 3.15 -13.99 0.13
C GLY A 80 3.26 -13.08 1.36
N CYS A 81 4.31 -13.20 2.18
CA CYS A 81 4.45 -12.33 3.35
C CYS A 81 4.63 -10.87 2.91
N GLY A 82 3.81 -9.97 3.45
CA GLY A 82 3.84 -8.55 3.07
C GLY A 82 4.96 -7.72 3.72
N LEU A 83 5.80 -8.37 4.55
CA LEU A 83 6.86 -7.76 5.36
C LEU A 83 8.25 -8.36 5.06
N CYS A 84 8.32 -9.66 4.77
CA CYS A 84 9.57 -10.35 4.47
C CYS A 84 9.43 -11.26 3.25
N LEU A 85 10.55 -11.75 2.71
CA LEU A 85 10.59 -12.67 1.57
C LEU A 85 10.77 -14.13 1.99
N ASN A 86 10.33 -14.49 3.19
CA ASN A 86 10.43 -15.86 3.68
C ASN A 86 9.54 -16.79 2.83
N GLU A 87 10.09 -17.93 2.44
CA GLU A 87 9.36 -18.95 1.69
C GLU A 87 8.33 -19.64 2.61
N GLY A 88 7.07 -19.60 2.20
CA GLY A 88 6.00 -20.30 2.88
C GLY A 88 5.63 -21.62 2.20
N LYS A 89 5.41 -22.67 2.98
CA LYS A 89 4.93 -23.97 2.50
C LYS A 89 3.41 -24.06 2.62
N SER A 90 2.75 -24.56 1.57
CA SER A 90 1.32 -24.82 1.60
C SER A 90 1.10 -26.21 2.19
N ILE A 91 0.34 -26.30 3.26
CA ILE A 91 -0.05 -27.56 3.89
C ILE A 91 -1.56 -27.71 3.83
N GLU A 92 -2.04 -28.94 3.62
CA GLU A 92 -3.46 -29.24 3.77
C GLU A 92 -3.87 -29.18 5.24
N LYS A 93 -5.01 -28.55 5.51
CA LYS A 93 -5.62 -28.46 6.83
C LYS A 93 -7.14 -28.62 6.67
N ARG A 94 -7.65 -29.80 7.02
CA ARG A 94 -9.06 -30.19 6.82
C ARG A 94 -9.46 -30.02 5.34
N LYS A 95 -10.50 -29.23 5.04
CA LYS A 95 -11.02 -28.98 3.68
C LYS A 95 -10.33 -27.81 2.95
N GLY A 96 -9.15 -27.39 3.38
CA GLY A 96 -8.45 -26.24 2.77
C GLY A 96 -6.93 -26.31 2.94
N HIS A 97 -6.25 -25.25 2.53
CA HIS A 97 -4.81 -25.12 2.68
C HIS A 97 -4.45 -23.95 3.58
N VAL A 98 -3.38 -24.12 4.35
CA VAL A 98 -2.75 -23.06 5.14
C VAL A 98 -1.32 -22.87 4.67
N ARG A 99 -0.88 -21.61 4.61
CA ARG A 99 0.51 -21.25 4.38
C ARG A 99 1.24 -21.17 5.73
N ILE A 100 2.25 -22.00 5.91
CA ILE A 100 3.14 -21.96 7.09
C ILE A 100 4.49 -21.37 6.70
N TYR A 101 5.09 -20.60 7.60
CA TYR A 101 6.41 -20.01 7.42
C TYR A 101 7.39 -20.61 8.43
N LYS A 102 8.62 -20.87 8.02
CA LYS A 102 9.67 -21.31 8.95
C LYS A 102 10.03 -20.13 9.86
N ILE A 103 10.07 -20.37 11.17
CA ILE A 103 10.63 -19.41 12.13
C ILE A 103 12.15 -19.45 11.93
N ILE A 104 12.73 -18.34 11.46
CA ILE A 104 14.15 -18.27 11.11
C ILE A 104 15.01 -17.85 12.32
N ASN A 105 14.42 -17.20 13.33
CA ASN A 105 15.05 -16.89 14.61
C ASN A 105 13.98 -16.83 15.72
N ASP A 106 14.27 -17.36 16.92
CA ASP A 106 13.48 -17.16 18.15
C ASP A 106 13.57 -15.71 18.70
N LEU A 107 13.90 -14.74 17.84
CA LEU A 107 14.08 -13.35 18.24
C LEU A 107 12.73 -12.68 18.48
N LEU A 108 12.30 -12.82 19.74
CA LEU A 108 11.57 -11.85 20.55
C LEU A 108 10.19 -11.43 20.03
N VAL A 109 9.21 -12.32 20.19
CA VAL A 109 7.86 -11.87 20.57
C VAL A 109 7.88 -11.66 22.09
N LYS A 110 8.56 -10.60 22.54
CA LYS A 110 8.22 -9.96 23.81
C LYS A 110 7.12 -8.96 23.48
N VAL A 111 5.88 -9.43 23.53
CA VAL A 111 4.70 -8.55 23.64
C VAL A 111 4.51 -8.24 25.12
#